data_AF-A0A963QQN6-F1
#
_entry.id   AF-A0A963QQN6-F1
#
_cell.length_a   1.000
_cell.length_b   1.000
_cell.length_c   1.000
_cell.angle_alpha   90.00
_cell.angle_beta   90.00
_cell.angle_gamma   90.00
#
_symmetry.space_group_name_H-M   'P 1'
#
loop_
_entity.id
_entity.type
_entity.pdbx_description
1 polymer ?
#
loop_
_entity_poly.entity_id
_entity_poly.type
_entity_poly.pdbx_seq_one_letter_code
_entity_poly.pdbx_strand_id
1 'polypeptide(L)'
;ALVGTEGDGWMQATAELSLERAGPERYLSSMLLLTELIRFAERHDSESLRALVARFAADAWTLRLMSASVAGKIAQGQDPALEATVVKDLGNTFEQALPEAVQAAAEVDPAGPEMLGLVLGNLLQISPSFSLRGGTREILKGIIARGLGLR
;
A
#
# COMPACT_ATOMS: atom_id res chain seq x y z
N ALA A 1 13.17 19.95 26.10
CA ALA A 1 13.16 21.06 25.13
C ALA A 1 11.88 20.96 24.31
N LEU A 2 11.27 22.09 23.93
CA LEU A 2 10.10 22.15 23.05
C LEU A 2 10.58 22.14 21.59
N VAL A 3 9.89 21.40 20.71
CA VAL A 3 10.11 21.45 19.26
C VAL A 3 9.05 22.37 18.68
N GLY A 4 9.47 23.43 17.97
CA GLY A 4 8.55 24.43 17.41
C GLY A 4 8.04 25.45 18.44
N THR A 5 6.84 25.98 18.20
CA THR A 5 6.18 27.01 19.02
C THR A 5 5.07 26.40 19.86
N GLU A 6 4.89 26.90 21.09
CA GLU A 6 3.78 26.46 21.95
C GLU A 6 2.44 26.77 21.28
N GLY A 7 1.56 25.75 21.20
CA GLY A 7 0.27 25.83 20.51
C GLY A 7 0.24 25.28 19.09
N ASP A 8 1.40 25.13 18.42
CA ASP A 8 1.46 24.72 17.01
C ASP A 8 1.56 23.20 16.78
N GLY A 9 1.51 22.40 17.84
CA GLY A 9 1.74 20.95 17.77
C GLY A 9 0.81 20.21 16.81
N TRP A 10 -0.44 20.65 16.66
CA TRP A 10 -1.38 20.06 15.70
C TRP A 10 -1.00 20.35 14.24
N MET A 11 -0.62 21.59 13.94
CA MET A 11 -0.18 22.00 12.61
C MET A 11 1.07 21.22 12.22
N GLN A 12 2.01 21.11 13.16
CA GLN A 12 3.24 20.34 12.94
C GLN A 12 2.94 18.85 12.71
N ALA A 13 2.13 18.22 13.57
CA ALA A 13 1.82 16.80 13.44
C ALA A 13 1.09 16.45 12.13
N THR A 14 0.20 17.34 11.66
CA THR A 14 -0.55 17.13 10.40
C THR A 14 0.33 17.34 9.15
N ALA A 15 1.31 18.24 9.21
CA ALA A 15 2.31 18.38 8.16
C ALA A 15 3.17 17.11 8.02
N GLU A 16 3.69 16.58 9.13
CA GLU A 16 4.48 15.34 9.15
C GLU A 16 3.66 14.14 8.68
N LEU A 17 2.38 14.06 9.08
CA LEU A 17 1.49 12.98 8.65
C LEU A 17 1.23 13.00 7.13
N SER A 18 1.20 14.19 6.52
CA SER A 18 1.05 14.34 5.07
C SER A 18 2.29 13.85 4.33
N LEU A 19 3.48 14.13 4.86
CA LEU A 19 4.74 13.58 4.36
C LEU A 19 4.82 12.06 4.52
N GLU A 20 4.42 11.52 5.68
CA GLU A 20 4.36 10.07 5.92
C GLU A 20 3.45 9.36 4.90
N ARG A 21 2.31 9.96 4.54
CA ARG A 21 1.36 9.37 3.57
C ARG A 21 1.83 9.43 2.13
N ALA A 22 2.73 10.35 1.80
CA ALA A 22 3.22 10.57 0.45
C ALA A 22 4.27 9.55 -0.02
N GLY A 23 4.88 8.82 0.92
CA GLY A 23 6.00 7.94 0.64
C GLY A 23 5.62 6.62 -0.08
N PRO A 24 6.46 6.13 -1.01
CA PRO A 24 6.21 4.87 -1.71
C PRO A 24 6.28 3.64 -0.80
N GLU A 25 6.92 3.73 0.38
CA GLU A 25 7.01 2.64 1.35
C GLU A 25 5.66 2.09 1.81
N ARG A 26 4.56 2.81 1.53
CA ARG A 26 3.20 2.51 2.01
C ARG A 26 2.45 1.44 1.24
N TYR A 27 3.00 0.91 0.15
CA TYR A 27 2.48 -0.28 -0.54
C TYR A 27 3.56 -1.35 -0.78
N LEU A 28 4.76 -1.16 -0.22
CA LEU A 28 5.92 -2.03 -0.47
C LEU A 28 6.07 -3.17 0.54
N SER A 29 5.26 -3.21 1.61
CA SER A 29 5.35 -4.23 2.67
C SER A 29 5.00 -5.64 2.16
N SER A 30 4.14 -5.72 1.14
CA SER A 30 3.69 -6.97 0.51
C SER A 30 4.42 -7.31 -0.80
N MET A 31 5.34 -6.47 -1.29
CA MET A 31 5.94 -6.62 -2.62
C MET A 31 6.81 -7.87 -2.79
N LEU A 32 7.38 -8.38 -1.70
CA LEU A 32 8.10 -9.66 -1.73
C LEU A 32 7.15 -10.78 -2.19
N LEU A 33 5.90 -10.80 -1.74
CA LEU A 33 4.93 -11.82 -2.14
C LEU A 33 4.61 -11.76 -3.63
N LEU A 34 4.48 -10.55 -4.20
CA LEU A 34 4.28 -10.40 -5.65
C LEU A 34 5.49 -10.91 -6.42
N THR A 35 6.71 -10.65 -5.92
CA THR A 35 7.95 -11.13 -6.55
C THR A 35 8.04 -12.67 -6.50
N GLU A 36 7.72 -13.28 -5.37
CA GLU A 36 7.69 -14.74 -5.25
C GLU A 36 6.57 -15.37 -6.08
N LEU A 37 5.40 -14.71 -6.19
CA LEU A 37 4.31 -15.16 -7.04
C LEU A 37 4.74 -15.18 -8.52
N ILE A 38 5.46 -14.15 -8.99
CA ILE A 38 6.01 -14.13 -10.36
C ILE A 38 6.91 -15.34 -10.58
N ARG A 39 7.87 -15.59 -9.67
CA ARG A 39 8.77 -16.75 -9.78
C ARG A 39 8.03 -18.08 -9.72
N PHE A 40 6.98 -18.16 -8.91
CA PHE A 40 6.14 -19.34 -8.82
C PHE A 40 5.38 -19.58 -10.13
N ALA A 41 4.76 -18.54 -10.71
CA ALA A 41 4.06 -18.61 -11.99
C ALA A 41 5.00 -18.95 -13.17
N GLU A 42 6.27 -18.56 -13.13
CA GLU A 42 7.26 -18.97 -14.14
C GLU A 42 7.53 -20.49 -14.14
N ARG A 43 7.40 -21.14 -12.99
CA ARG A 43 7.58 -22.60 -12.84
C ARG A 43 6.32 -23.40 -13.09
N HIS A 44 5.16 -22.75 -13.17
CA HIS A 44 3.85 -23.40 -13.26
C HIS A 44 3.07 -22.85 -14.46
N ASP A 45 2.80 -23.69 -15.45
CA ASP A 45 2.01 -23.29 -16.62
C ASP A 45 0.51 -23.18 -16.25
N SER A 46 0.14 -22.02 -15.70
CA SER A 46 -1.23 -21.73 -15.27
C SER A 46 -1.67 -20.35 -15.77
N GLU A 47 -2.75 -20.34 -16.55
CA GLU A 47 -3.36 -19.10 -17.03
C GLU A 47 -3.90 -18.24 -15.89
N SER A 48 -4.45 -18.86 -14.83
CA SER A 48 -4.97 -18.13 -13.68
C SER A 48 -3.85 -17.44 -12.88
N LEU A 49 -2.70 -18.10 -12.71
CA LEU A 49 -1.53 -17.50 -12.06
C LEU A 49 -0.96 -16.35 -12.90
N ARG A 50 -0.85 -16.52 -14.23
CA ARG A 50 -0.43 -15.44 -15.12
C ARG A 50 -1.36 -14.23 -15.05
N ALA A 51 -2.68 -14.45 -15.06
CA ALA A 51 -3.67 -13.38 -14.96
C ALA A 51 -3.62 -12.67 -13.60
N LEU A 52 -3.39 -13.42 -12.52
CA LEU A 52 -3.19 -12.88 -11.18
C LEU A 52 -1.95 -11.97 -11.12
N VAL A 53 -0.81 -12.48 -11.60
CA VAL A 53 0.44 -11.72 -11.70
C VAL A 53 0.24 -10.45 -12.51
N ALA A 54 -0.36 -10.55 -13.70
CA ALA A 54 -0.57 -9.41 -14.59
C ALA A 54 -1.39 -8.30 -13.92
N ARG A 55 -2.47 -8.66 -13.20
CA ARG A 55 -3.31 -7.71 -12.46
C ARG A 55 -2.52 -7.00 -11.37
N PHE A 56 -1.89 -7.74 -10.47
CA PHE A 56 -1.16 -7.12 -9.35
C PHE A 56 0.09 -6.37 -9.82
N ALA A 57 0.74 -6.78 -10.91
CA ALA A 57 1.82 -6.01 -11.52
C ALA A 57 1.32 -4.67 -12.10
N ALA A 58 0.16 -4.66 -12.77
CA ALA A 58 -0.46 -3.44 -13.28
C ALA A 58 -0.89 -2.50 -12.14
N ASP A 59 -1.47 -3.04 -11.07
CA ASP A 59 -1.86 -2.26 -9.88
C ASP A 59 -0.62 -1.67 -9.18
N ALA A 60 0.44 -2.47 -8.99
CA ALA A 60 1.70 -2.01 -8.40
C ALA A 60 2.36 -0.91 -9.26
N TRP A 61 2.34 -1.04 -10.59
CA TRP A 61 2.84 -0.01 -11.50
C TRP A 61 2.03 1.29 -11.40
N THR A 62 0.71 1.16 -11.31
CA THR A 62 -0.18 2.31 -11.13
C THR A 62 0.12 3.04 -9.83
N LEU A 63 0.21 2.32 -8.71
CA LEU A 63 0.60 2.89 -7.42
C LEU A 63 1.97 3.57 -7.48
N ARG A 64 2.95 2.96 -8.17
CA ARG A 64 4.28 3.53 -8.37
C ARG A 64 4.26 4.87 -9.09
N LEU A 65 3.44 4.99 -10.14
CA LEU A 65 3.26 6.23 -10.88
C LEU A 65 2.53 7.29 -10.06
N MET A 66 1.48 6.91 -9.31
CA MET A 66 0.77 7.85 -8.44
C MET A 66 1.69 8.40 -7.33
N SER A 67 2.49 7.54 -6.67
CA SER A 67 3.49 8.00 -5.70
C SER A 67 4.55 8.89 -6.32
N ALA A 68 5.03 8.58 -7.54
CA ALA A 68 5.98 9.44 -8.24
C ALA A 68 5.40 10.83 -8.52
N SER A 69 4.11 10.90 -8.88
CA SER A 69 3.39 12.16 -9.09
C SER A 69 3.29 12.98 -7.81
N VAL A 70 2.91 12.35 -6.68
CA VAL A 70 2.88 13.01 -5.36
C VAL A 70 4.26 13.55 -4.98
N ALA A 71 5.31 12.73 -5.10
CA ALA A 71 6.68 13.17 -4.82
C ALA A 71 7.12 14.35 -5.72
N GLY A 72 6.74 14.31 -7.00
CA GLY A 72 7.00 15.40 -7.95
C GLY A 72 6.31 16.71 -7.55
N LYS A 73 5.06 16.65 -7.09
CA LYS A 73 4.32 17.82 -6.57
C LYS A 73 4.99 18.40 -5.31
N ILE A 74 5.40 17.56 -4.37
CA ILE A 74 6.14 17.98 -3.18
C ILE A 74 7.45 18.67 -3.56
N ALA A 75 8.21 18.09 -4.49
CA ALA A 75 9.46 18.68 -4.98
C ALA A 75 9.27 20.05 -5.65
N GLN A 76 8.07 20.34 -6.16
CA GLN A 76 7.68 21.64 -6.72
C GLN A 76 7.11 22.62 -5.66
N GLY A 77 7.13 22.26 -4.38
CA GLY A 77 6.60 23.08 -3.29
C GLY A 77 5.06 23.11 -3.22
N GLN A 78 4.38 22.17 -3.88
CA GLN A 78 2.93 22.02 -3.78
C GLN A 78 2.54 21.19 -2.55
N ASP A 79 1.28 21.29 -2.15
CA ASP A 79 0.68 20.47 -1.09
C ASP A 79 -0.28 19.42 -1.67
N PRO A 80 0.21 18.21 -2.02
CA PRO A 80 -0.61 17.12 -2.56
C PRO A 80 -1.21 16.22 -1.46
N ALA A 81 -1.66 16.78 -0.34
CA ALA A 81 -2.17 15.99 0.79
C ALA A 81 -3.37 15.08 0.41
N LEU A 82 -4.25 15.55 -0.47
CA LEU A 82 -5.40 14.76 -0.94
C LEU A 82 -4.93 13.57 -1.79
N GLU A 83 -4.04 13.81 -2.75
CA GLU A 83 -3.48 12.78 -3.62
C GLU A 83 -2.68 11.74 -2.82
N ALA A 84 -1.87 12.17 -1.86
CA ALA A 84 -1.17 11.27 -0.95
C ALA A 84 -2.14 10.38 -0.17
N THR A 85 -3.26 10.94 0.30
CA THR A 85 -4.31 10.19 1.00
C THR A 85 -4.96 9.15 0.08
N VAL A 86 -5.23 9.48 -1.19
CA VAL A 86 -5.76 8.54 -2.19
C VAL A 86 -4.78 7.40 -2.44
N VAL A 87 -3.50 7.70 -2.66
CA VAL A 87 -2.45 6.68 -2.85
C VAL A 87 -2.38 5.75 -1.64
N LYS A 88 -2.45 6.30 -0.43
CA LYS A 88 -2.42 5.50 0.80
C LYS A 88 -3.64 4.56 0.92
N ASP A 89 -4.84 5.01 0.60
CA ASP A 89 -6.05 4.17 0.65
C ASP A 89 -5.98 3.02 -0.37
N LEU A 90 -5.55 3.32 -1.59
CA LEU A 90 -5.36 2.32 -2.64
C LEU A 90 -4.22 1.34 -2.29
N GLY A 91 -3.11 1.83 -1.76
CA GLY A 91 -2.00 1.01 -1.27
C GLY A 91 -2.46 0.02 -0.18
N ASN A 92 -3.20 0.49 0.83
CA ASN A 92 -3.76 -0.38 1.85
C ASN A 92 -4.65 -1.48 1.27
N THR A 93 -5.43 -1.16 0.23
CA THR A 93 -6.31 -2.12 -0.45
C THR A 93 -5.51 -3.15 -1.23
N PHE A 94 -4.50 -2.72 -1.98
CA PHE A 94 -3.57 -3.59 -2.70
C PHE A 94 -2.86 -4.56 -1.76
N GLU A 95 -2.26 -4.07 -0.67
CA GLU A 95 -1.44 -4.90 0.22
C GLU A 95 -2.26 -5.94 1.00
N GLN A 96 -3.54 -5.66 1.28
CA GLN A 96 -4.42 -6.60 1.96
C GLN A 96 -5.07 -7.60 0.99
N ALA A 97 -5.32 -7.21 -0.26
CA ALA A 97 -5.89 -8.10 -1.26
C ALA A 97 -4.89 -9.15 -1.77
N LEU A 98 -3.59 -8.81 -1.81
CA LEU A 98 -2.57 -9.69 -2.40
C LEU A 98 -2.45 -11.06 -1.69
N PRO A 99 -2.31 -11.15 -0.35
CA PRO A 99 -2.18 -12.44 0.33
C PRO A 99 -3.39 -13.36 0.12
N GLU A 100 -4.61 -12.83 0.24
CA GLU A 100 -5.83 -13.61 0.04
C GLU A 100 -5.95 -14.11 -1.41
N ALA A 101 -5.62 -13.26 -2.38
CA ALA A 101 -5.66 -13.64 -3.79
C ALA A 101 -4.60 -14.70 -4.14
N VAL A 102 -3.41 -14.62 -3.55
CA VAL A 102 -2.37 -15.65 -3.72
C VAL A 102 -2.78 -16.96 -3.04
N GLN A 103 -3.31 -16.91 -1.82
CA GLN A 103 -3.79 -18.09 -1.11
C GLN A 103 -4.88 -18.84 -1.89
N ALA A 104 -5.76 -18.11 -2.58
CA ALA A 104 -6.83 -18.71 -3.36
C ALA A 104 -6.36 -19.32 -4.69
N ALA A 105 -5.22 -18.87 -5.23
CA ALA A 105 -4.79 -19.22 -6.59
C ALA A 105 -3.54 -20.11 -6.66
N ALA A 106 -2.64 -19.98 -5.70
CA ALA A 106 -1.42 -20.77 -5.63
C ALA A 106 -1.63 -21.99 -4.73
N GLU A 107 -1.43 -23.19 -5.27
CA GLU A 107 -1.42 -24.44 -4.52
C GLU A 107 -0.12 -24.57 -3.70
N VAL A 108 0.04 -23.70 -2.70
CA VAL A 108 1.22 -23.65 -1.82
C VAL A 108 0.79 -23.73 -0.36
N ASP A 109 1.55 -24.49 0.44
CA ASP A 109 1.35 -24.56 1.88
C ASP A 109 1.94 -23.29 2.56
N PRO A 110 1.13 -22.44 3.23
CA PRO A 110 1.64 -21.27 3.94
C PRO A 110 2.53 -21.59 5.15
N ALA A 111 2.56 -22.85 5.59
CA ALA A 111 3.46 -23.37 6.63
C ALA A 111 4.61 -24.22 6.05
N GLY A 112 4.66 -24.36 4.72
CA GLY A 112 5.65 -25.16 4.01
C GLY A 112 7.02 -24.47 3.87
N PRO A 113 8.04 -25.20 3.40
CA PRO A 113 9.40 -24.68 3.25
C PRO A 113 9.61 -23.79 2.02
N GLU A 114 8.63 -23.72 1.10
CA GLU A 114 8.74 -22.89 -0.10
C GLU A 114 8.66 -21.40 0.26
N MET A 115 9.51 -20.57 -0.35
CA MET A 115 9.60 -19.14 -0.09
C MET A 115 8.25 -18.42 -0.29
N LEU A 116 7.49 -18.78 -1.33
CA LEU A 116 6.14 -18.24 -1.55
C LEU A 116 5.22 -18.54 -0.36
N GLY A 117 5.24 -19.79 0.12
CA GLY A 117 4.45 -20.24 1.28
C GLY A 117 4.82 -19.49 2.55
N LEU A 118 6.11 -19.39 2.87
CA LEU A 118 6.61 -18.66 4.05
C LEU A 118 6.19 -17.18 4.05
N VAL A 119 6.35 -16.49 2.92
CA VAL A 119 5.97 -15.08 2.79
C VAL A 119 4.45 -14.91 2.87
N LEU A 120 3.70 -15.79 2.22
CA LEU A 120 2.24 -15.81 2.26
C LEU A 120 1.73 -16.00 3.70
N GLY A 121 2.24 -17.01 4.41
CA GLY A 121 1.84 -17.32 5.79
C GLY A 121 2.10 -16.16 6.75
N ASN A 122 3.21 -15.44 6.59
CA ASN A 122 3.48 -14.22 7.34
C ASN A 122 2.49 -13.10 6.98
N LEU A 123 2.28 -12.83 5.68
CA LEU A 123 1.44 -11.72 5.23
C LEU A 123 -0.06 -11.92 5.52
N LEU A 124 -0.56 -13.15 5.53
CA LEU A 124 -1.92 -13.44 5.98
C LEU A 124 -2.14 -13.00 7.44
N GLN A 125 -1.12 -13.07 8.29
CA GLN A 125 -1.21 -12.66 9.69
C GLN A 125 -1.06 -11.14 9.86
N ILE A 126 -0.15 -10.50 9.11
CA ILE A 126 0.20 -9.08 9.34
C ILE A 126 -0.57 -8.10 8.48
N SER A 127 -1.08 -8.51 7.31
CA SER A 127 -1.73 -7.60 6.36
C SER A 127 -2.96 -6.87 6.93
N PRO A 128 -3.78 -7.43 7.84
CA PRO A 128 -4.88 -6.67 8.46
C PRO A 128 -4.42 -5.39 9.17
N SER A 129 -3.18 -5.34 9.65
CA SER A 129 -2.61 -4.16 10.33
C SER A 129 -2.26 -3.00 9.39
N PHE A 130 -2.11 -3.26 8.09
CA PHE A 130 -1.62 -2.26 7.13
C PHE A 130 -2.58 -1.08 6.97
N SER A 131 -3.89 -1.34 7.12
CA SER A 131 -4.92 -0.32 7.09
C SER A 131 -5.14 0.41 8.43
N LEU A 132 -4.32 0.17 9.45
CA LEU A 132 -4.42 0.88 10.75
C LEU A 132 -3.36 1.99 10.87
N ARG A 133 -2.18 1.78 10.28
CA ARG A 133 -1.02 2.68 10.39
C ARG A 133 -1.14 3.83 9.38
N GLY A 134 -0.89 5.06 9.82
CA GLY A 134 -1.02 6.27 8.98
C GLY A 134 -2.47 6.73 8.75
N GLY A 135 -3.43 6.18 9.50
CA GLY A 135 -4.87 6.48 9.43
C GLY A 135 -5.67 5.30 8.91
N THR A 136 -6.83 5.04 9.52
CA THR A 136 -7.72 3.95 9.09
C THR A 136 -8.38 4.26 7.74
N ARG A 137 -8.88 3.24 7.04
CA ARG A 137 -9.60 3.43 5.77
C ARG A 137 -10.75 4.43 5.91
N GLU A 138 -11.49 4.37 7.01
CA GLU A 138 -12.63 5.25 7.27
C GLU A 138 -12.17 6.72 7.39
N ILE A 139 -11.05 6.95 8.08
CA ILE A 139 -10.46 8.28 8.21
C ILE A 139 -9.94 8.78 6.85
N LEU A 140 -9.23 7.94 6.09
CA LEU A 140 -8.72 8.30 4.76
C LEU A 140 -9.88 8.62 3.81
N LYS A 141 -10.92 7.79 3.76
CA LYS A 141 -12.12 8.01 2.95
C LYS A 141 -12.87 9.28 3.36
N GLY A 142 -12.92 9.57 4.67
CA GLY A 142 -13.47 10.83 5.17
C GLY A 142 -12.69 12.06 4.72
N ILE A 143 -11.35 11.99 4.67
CA ILE A 143 -10.49 13.04 4.11
C ILE A 143 -10.74 13.19 2.61
N ILE A 144 -10.81 12.08 1.88
CA ILE A 144 -11.06 12.08 0.43
C ILE A 144 -12.44 12.70 0.12
N ALA A 145 -13.50 12.29 0.81
CA ALA A 145 -14.84 12.85 0.62
C ALA A 145 -14.88 14.37 0.82
N ARG A 146 -14.24 14.85 1.91
CA ARG A 146 -14.12 16.30 2.16
C ARG A 146 -13.32 17.01 1.07
N GLY A 147 -12.23 16.40 0.59
CA GLY A 147 -11.41 16.94 -0.51
C GLY A 147 -12.17 17.03 -1.83
N LEU A 148 -13.18 16.18 -2.04
CA LEU A 148 -14.09 16.21 -3.18
C LEU A 148 -15.30 17.14 -3.01
N GLY A 149 -15.41 17.84 -1.88
CA GLY A 149 -16.51 18.75 -1.58
C GLY A 149 -17.82 18.05 -1.16
N LEU A 150 -17.77 16.75 -0.86
CA LEU A 150 -18.92 15.99 -0.38
C LEU A 150 -19.06 16.19 1.14
N ARG A 151 -20.26 16.58 1.58
CA ARG A 151 -20.68 16.64 2.99
C ARG A 151 -21.90 15.77 3.19
#